data_AF-A0A1Q2YZA6-F1
#
_entry.id   AF-A0A1Q2YZA6-F1
#
_cell.length_a   1.000
_cell.length_b   1.000
_cell.length_c   1.000
_cell.angle_alpha   90.00
_cell.angle_beta   90.00
_cell.angle_gamma   90.00
#
_symmetry.space_group_name_H-M   'P 1'
#
loop_
_entity.id
_entity.type
_entity.pdbx_description
1 polymer ?
#
loop_
_entity_poly.entity_id
_entity_poly.type
_entity_poly.pdbx_seq_one_letter_code
_entity_poly.pdbx_strand_id
1 'polypeptide(L)'
;MQAAMHFYDGLLARALGQAAEAEAALRRALYLDRNFLAAHYQLGLLLLDLGRRQEGRRAIATAARIARTLPGETPVEEGDGMTAANLHALARLQLGLSLS
;
A
#
# COMPACT_ATOMS: atom_id res chain seq x y z
N MET A 1 -6.73 11.05 10.18
CA MET A 1 -7.99 10.38 10.58
C MET A 1 -8.92 10.03 9.41
N GLN A 2 -9.41 10.96 8.58
CA GLN A 2 -10.35 10.57 7.48
C GLN A 2 -9.72 9.63 6.43
N ALA A 3 -8.45 9.82 6.07
CA ALA A 3 -7.74 8.91 5.17
C ALA A 3 -7.62 7.49 5.76
N ALA A 4 -7.29 7.38 7.06
CA ALA A 4 -7.16 6.11 7.76
C ALA A 4 -8.50 5.35 7.85
N MET A 5 -9.62 6.05 8.04
CA MET A 5 -10.94 5.42 7.99
C MET A 5 -11.21 4.74 6.65
N HIS A 6 -10.97 5.45 5.53
CA HIS A 6 -11.13 4.84 4.20
C HIS A 6 -10.11 3.74 3.91
N PHE A 7 -8.93 3.80 4.52
CA PHE A 7 -7.96 2.70 4.45
C PHE A 7 -8.53 1.44 5.14
N TYR A 8 -9.06 1.58 6.36
CA TYR A 8 -9.68 0.46 7.08
C TYR A 8 -10.93 -0.08 6.39
N ASP A 9 -11.78 0.79 5.81
CA ASP A 9 -12.90 0.38 4.96
C ASP A 9 -12.40 -0.51 3.80
N GLY A 10 -11.27 -0.13 3.20
CA GLY A 10 -10.64 -0.88 2.12
C GLY A 10 -10.12 -2.25 2.54
N LEU A 11 -9.49 -2.32 3.71
CA LEU A 11 -9.05 -3.61 4.29
C LEU A 11 -10.22 -4.53 4.60
N LEU A 12 -11.29 -3.98 5.21
CA LEU A 12 -12.49 -4.74 5.55
C LEU A 12 -13.19 -5.26 4.29
N ALA A 13 -13.40 -4.41 3.28
CA ALA A 13 -13.99 -4.82 2.01
C ALA A 13 -13.16 -5.90 1.31
N ARG A 14 -11.82 -5.79 1.34
CA ARG A 14 -10.93 -6.83 0.79
C ARG A 14 -11.10 -8.16 1.52
N ALA A 15 -11.17 -8.14 2.85
CA ALA A 15 -11.40 -9.34 3.65
C ALA A 15 -12.77 -10.00 3.38
N LEU A 16 -13.77 -9.21 3.00
CA LEU A 16 -15.10 -9.67 2.60
C LEU A 16 -15.19 -10.12 1.12
N GLY A 17 -14.09 -10.06 0.36
CA GLY A 17 -14.08 -10.39 -1.07
C GLY A 17 -14.68 -9.32 -1.98
N GLN A 18 -14.96 -8.14 -1.45
CA GLN A 18 -15.57 -7.00 -2.14
C GLN A 18 -14.49 -6.14 -2.81
N ALA A 19 -13.93 -6.66 -3.90
CA ALA A 19 -12.72 -6.09 -4.52
C ALA A 19 -12.92 -4.66 -5.06
N ALA A 20 -14.09 -4.34 -5.62
CA ALA A 20 -14.37 -3.03 -6.18
C ALA A 20 -14.48 -1.95 -5.07
N GLU A 21 -15.17 -2.30 -3.98
CA GLU A 21 -15.33 -1.48 -2.80
C GLU A 21 -13.97 -1.25 -2.11
N ALA A 22 -13.15 -2.29 -2.02
CA ALA A 22 -11.81 -2.22 -1.48
C ALA A 22 -10.94 -1.23 -2.26
N GLU A 23 -10.91 -1.34 -3.59
CA GLU A 23 -10.17 -0.41 -4.45
C GLU A 23 -10.69 1.02 -4.29
N ALA A 24 -12.02 1.22 -4.32
CA ALA A 24 -12.62 2.53 -4.18
C ALA A 24 -12.29 3.19 -2.84
N ALA A 25 -12.27 2.42 -1.75
CA ALA A 25 -11.92 2.89 -0.42
C ALA A 25 -10.42 3.24 -0.31
N LEU A 26 -9.53 2.37 -0.79
CA LEU A 26 -8.09 2.65 -0.83
C LEU A 26 -7.76 3.87 -1.68
N ARG A 27 -8.42 4.05 -2.83
CA ARG A 27 -8.25 5.26 -3.67
C ARG A 27 -8.76 6.52 -2.98
N ARG A 28 -9.83 6.44 -2.18
CA ARG A 28 -10.30 7.56 -1.35
C ARG A 28 -9.30 7.92 -0.26
N ALA A 29 -8.70 6.92 0.40
CA ALA A 29 -7.60 7.16 1.35
C ALA A 29 -6.45 7.91 0.67
N LEU A 30 -6.05 7.48 -0.53
CA LEU A 30 -4.98 8.13 -1.32
C LEU A 30 -5.35 9.51 -1.87
N TYR A 31 -6.63 9.79 -2.09
CA TYR A 31 -7.09 11.12 -2.47
C TYR A 31 -6.92 12.11 -1.32
N LEU A 32 -7.24 11.69 -0.09
CA LEU A 32 -7.11 12.50 1.11
C LEU A 32 -5.66 12.62 1.58
N ASP A 33 -4.87 11.55 1.48
CA ASP A 33 -3.43 11.56 1.73
C ASP A 33 -2.69 10.82 0.61
N ARG A 34 -2.08 11.61 -0.28
CA ARG A 34 -1.33 11.10 -1.44
C ARG A 34 -0.06 10.34 -1.06
N ASN A 35 0.45 10.55 0.14
CA ASN A 35 1.67 9.91 0.64
C ASN A 35 1.37 8.77 1.62
N PHE A 36 0.11 8.36 1.76
CA PHE A 36 -0.29 7.26 2.64
C PHE A 36 0.39 5.96 2.21
N LEU A 37 1.45 5.62 2.93
CA LEU A 37 2.36 4.54 2.57
C LEU A 37 1.67 3.17 2.55
N ALA A 38 0.95 2.82 3.63
CA ALA A 38 0.23 1.56 3.72
C ALA A 38 -0.88 1.44 2.66
N ALA A 39 -1.60 2.53 2.35
CA ALA A 39 -2.65 2.52 1.33
C ALA A 39 -2.10 2.25 -0.09
N HIS A 40 -0.96 2.83 -0.47
CA HIS A 40 -0.30 2.51 -1.75
C HIS A 40 0.12 1.04 -1.81
N TYR A 41 0.64 0.51 -0.70
CA TYR A 41 1.05 -0.89 -0.63
C TYR A 41 -0.15 -1.84 -0.76
N GLN A 42 -1.22 -1.62 0.01
CA GLN A 42 -2.42 -2.44 -0.01
C GLN A 42 -3.19 -2.36 -1.34
N LEU A 43 -3.27 -1.17 -1.95
CA LEU A 43 -3.83 -1.02 -3.30
C LEU A 43 -3.01 -1.79 -4.33
N GLY A 44 -1.68 -1.74 -4.20
CA GLY A 44 -0.78 -2.52 -5.03
C GLY A 44 -1.05 -4.01 -4.95
N LEU A 45 -1.12 -4.58 -3.73
CA LEU A 45 -1.43 -5.98 -3.52
C LEU A 45 -2.80 -6.37 -4.08
N LEU A 46 -3.85 -5.59 -3.78
CA LEU A 46 -5.20 -5.83 -4.30
C LEU A 46 -5.21 -5.89 -5.83
N LEU A 47 -4.55 -4.93 -6.50
CA LEU A 47 -4.50 -4.89 -7.97
C LEU A 47 -3.70 -6.05 -8.57
N LEU A 48 -2.65 -6.52 -7.89
CA LEU A 48 -1.91 -7.70 -8.29
C LEU A 48 -2.77 -8.96 -8.18
N ASP A 49 -3.52 -9.12 -7.08
CA ASP A 49 -4.46 -10.22 -6.85
C ASP A 49 -5.55 -10.27 -7.94
N LEU A 50 -6.01 -9.10 -8.40
CA LEU A 50 -6.99 -8.96 -9.49
C LEU A 50 -6.38 -9.12 -10.89
N GLY A 51 -5.09 -9.44 -11.01
CA GLY A 51 -4.40 -9.61 -12.29
C GLY A 51 -4.05 -8.31 -13.03
N ARG A 52 -4.34 -7.14 -12.45
CA ARG A 52 -4.02 -5.80 -12.99
C ARG A 52 -2.56 -5.44 -12.72
N ARG A 53 -1.66 -6.27 -13.25
CA ARG A 53 -0.21 -6.26 -12.95
C ARG A 53 0.44 -4.89 -13.11
N GLN A 54 0.16 -4.16 -14.18
CA GLN A 54 0.82 -2.88 -14.45
C GLN A 54 0.41 -1.80 -13.43
N GLU A 55 -0.86 -1.76 -13.02
CA GLU A 55 -1.34 -0.81 -12.02
C GLU A 55 -0.85 -1.19 -10.62
N GLY A 56 -0.94 -2.48 -10.27
CA GLY A 56 -0.44 -2.98 -8.99
C GLY A 56 1.04 -2.69 -8.78
N ARG A 57 1.89 -2.98 -9.78
CA ARG A 57 3.33 -2.65 -9.72
C ARG A 57 3.59 -1.15 -9.59
N ARG A 58 2.79 -0.29 -10.21
CA ARG A 58 2.93 1.18 -10.08
C ARG A 58 2.61 1.64 -8.65
N ALA A 59 1.57 1.08 -8.02
CA ALA A 59 1.22 1.40 -6.64
C ALA A 59 2.30 0.89 -5.66
N ILE A 60 2.77 -0.35 -5.80
CA ILE A 60 3.89 -0.89 -5.01
C ILE A 60 5.17 -0.05 -5.18
N ALA A 61 5.50 0.36 -6.41
CA ALA A 61 6.66 1.22 -6.66
C ALA A 61 6.52 2.60 -5.99
N THR A 62 5.30 3.13 -5.91
CA THR A 62 5.04 4.38 -5.19
C THR A 62 5.23 4.20 -3.69
N ALA A 63 4.74 3.10 -3.11
CA ALA A 63 4.99 2.76 -1.72
C ALA A 63 6.51 2.64 -1.44
N ALA A 64 7.25 1.92 -2.28
CA ALA A 64 8.70 1.79 -2.15
C ALA A 64 9.42 3.16 -2.21
N ARG A 65 8.97 4.07 -3.09
CA ARG A 65 9.53 5.41 -3.23
C ARG A 65 9.30 6.26 -1.97
N ILE A 66 8.09 6.24 -1.43
CA ILE A 66 7.74 6.98 -0.21
C ILE A 66 8.52 6.42 0.98
N ALA A 67 8.56 5.10 1.15
CA ALA A 67 9.31 4.45 2.23
C ALA A 67 10.80 4.87 2.23
N ARG A 68 11.43 4.97 1.06
CA ARG A 68 12.83 5.41 0.93
C ARG A 68 13.06 6.87 1.33
N THR A 69 12.02 7.71 1.35
CA THR A 69 12.14 9.11 1.80
C THR A 69 12.07 9.27 3.32
N LEU A 70 11.72 8.21 4.05
CA LEU A 70 11.63 8.20 5.49
C LEU A 70 12.90 7.56 6.11
N PRO A 71 13.30 7.94 7.32
CA PRO A 71 14.31 7.20 8.09
C PRO A 71 13.90 5.73 8.20
N GLY A 72 14.86 4.80 8.09
CA GLY A 72 14.57 3.37 8.00
C GLY A 72 13.74 2.81 9.16
N GLU A 73 14.01 3.25 10.39
CA GLU A 73 13.31 2.81 11.60
C GLU A 73 11.93 3.46 11.80
N THR A 74 11.54 4.40 10.92
CA THR A 74 10.24 5.08 11.02
C THR A 74 9.13 4.04 10.96
N PRO A 75 8.27 3.94 11.99
CA PRO A 75 7.10 3.08 11.93
C PRO A 75 6.18 3.53 10.82
N VAL A 76 5.65 2.58 10.05
CA VAL A 76 4.62 2.85 9.06
C VAL A 76 3.28 2.89 9.79
N GLU A 77 2.65 4.05 9.79
CA GLU A 77 1.27 4.19 10.26
C GLU A 77 0.37 3.21 9.49
N GLU A 78 -0.44 2.45 10.23
CA GLU A 78 -1.30 1.38 9.71
C GLU A 78 -0.57 0.28 8.90
N GLY A 79 0.73 0.13 9.12
CA GLY A 79 1.58 -0.87 8.46
C GLY A 79 1.86 -2.13 9.30
N ASP A 80 0.98 -2.54 10.21
CA ASP A 80 1.12 -3.79 11.01
C ASP A 80 2.47 -3.93 11.76
N GLY A 81 3.00 -2.82 12.30
CA GLY A 81 4.28 -2.79 13.01
C GLY A 81 5.51 -2.77 12.09
N MET A 82 5.32 -2.64 10.78
CA MET A 82 6.42 -2.50 9.83
C MET A 82 7.11 -1.14 9.98
N THR A 83 8.42 -1.15 9.77
CA THR A 83 9.19 0.06 9.54
C THR A 83 9.22 0.43 8.05
N ALA A 84 9.59 1.66 7.74
CA ALA A 84 9.81 2.11 6.36
C ALA A 84 10.83 1.22 5.64
N ALA A 85 11.90 0.79 6.33
CA ALA A 85 12.89 -0.13 5.76
C ALA A 85 12.28 -1.50 5.44
N ASN A 86 11.51 -2.09 6.35
CA ASN A 86 10.85 -3.39 6.12
C ASN A 86 9.85 -3.32 4.96
N LEU A 87 9.05 -2.24 4.88
CA LEU A 87 8.09 -2.07 3.81
C LEU A 87 8.77 -1.83 2.46
N HIS A 88 9.83 -1.04 2.42
CA HIS A 88 10.63 -0.87 1.22
C HIS A 88 11.17 -2.21 0.70
N ALA A 89 11.72 -3.05 1.60
CA ALA A 89 12.23 -4.37 1.25
C ALA A 89 11.13 -5.28 0.68
N LEU A 90 9.96 -5.38 1.32
CA LEU A 90 8.84 -6.17 0.81
C LEU A 90 8.33 -5.66 -0.54
N ALA A 91 8.21 -4.34 -0.70
CA ALA A 91 7.78 -3.74 -1.95
C ALA A 91 8.75 -4.08 -3.10
N ARG A 92 10.06 -4.10 -2.84
CA ARG A 92 11.05 -4.54 -3.83
C ARG A 92 10.90 -6.00 -4.22
N LEU A 93 10.68 -6.89 -3.24
CA LEU A 93 10.43 -8.32 -3.50
C LEU A 93 9.23 -8.51 -4.42
N GLN A 94 8.12 -7.81 -4.15
CA GLN A 94 6.91 -7.85 -4.98
C GLN A 94 7.15 -7.31 -6.41
N LEU A 95 8.12 -6.41 -6.59
CA LEU A 95 8.51 -5.91 -7.90
C LEU A 95 9.50 -6.84 -8.62
N GLY A 96 9.99 -7.90 -7.98
CA GLY A 96 11.06 -8.75 -8.52
C GLY A 96 12.41 -8.02 -8.57
N LEU A 97 12.61 -7.02 -7.69
CA LEU A 97 13.86 -6.30 -7.56
C LEU A 97 14.65 -6.90 -6.40
N SER A 98 15.89 -7.33 -6.67
CA SER A 98 16.82 -7.90 -5.68
C SER A 98 17.07 -6.94 -4.50
N LEU A 99 17.30 -7.49 -3.30
CA LEU A 99 17.79 -6.74 -2.12
C LEU A 99 19.31 -6.53 -2.28
N SER A 100 19.69 -5.57 -3.12
CA SER A 100 21.07 -5.13 -3.34
C SER A 100 21.47 -4.01 -2.40
#